data_AF-A0AAV7KEI8-F1
#
_entry.id   AF-A0AAV7KEI8-F1
#
_cell.length_a   1.000
_cell.length_b   1.000
_cell.length_c   1.000
_cell.angle_alpha   90.00
_cell.angle_beta   90.00
_cell.angle_gamma   90.00
#
_symmetry.space_group_name_H-M   'P 1'
#
loop_
_entity.id
_entity.type
_entity.pdbx_description
1 polymer ?
#
loop_
_entity_poly.entity_id
_entity_poly.type
_entity_poly.pdbx_seq_one_letter_code
_entity_poly.pdbx_strand_id
1 'polypeptide(L)'
;MRKVVRSRVWRNPQRLIRKMAKELKISRGSLQTIVKRDLGLSSFKKRKVHFLSNKIKTKRLSRSKALHRRFAAQGLDQVFSPMKNFSPLNKHSIVKTIEYYLKHFYYP
;
A
#
# COMPACT_ATOMS: atom_id res chain seq x y z
N MET A 1 -4.34 -19.52 22.87
CA MET A 1 -3.16 -18.75 22.39
C MET A 1 -3.35 -17.91 21.13
N ARG A 2 -3.97 -18.44 20.06
CA ARG A 2 -4.14 -17.72 18.78
C ARG A 2 -4.72 -16.30 18.91
N LYS A 3 -5.80 -16.15 19.69
CA LYS A 3 -6.45 -14.84 19.95
C LYS A 3 -5.48 -13.84 20.61
N VAL A 4 -4.69 -14.27 21.60
CA VAL A 4 -3.70 -13.42 22.30
C VAL A 4 -2.61 -12.93 21.35
N VAL A 5 -2.07 -13.84 20.52
CA VAL A 5 -1.05 -13.51 19.52
C VAL A 5 -1.61 -12.52 18.50
N ARG A 6 -2.83 -12.75 18.00
CA ARG A 6 -3.53 -11.83 17.09
C ARG A 6 -3.65 -10.43 17.68
N SER A 7 -4.14 -10.32 18.92
CA SER A 7 -4.29 -9.01 19.59
C SER A 7 -2.95 -8.32 19.87
N ARG A 8 -1.86 -9.06 20.09
CA ARG A 8 -0.52 -8.48 20.26
C ARG A 8 0.05 -7.97 18.94
N VAL A 9 -0.11 -8.72 17.85
CA VAL A 9 0.32 -8.30 16.51
C VAL A 9 -0.49 -7.08 16.06
N TRP A 10 -1.80 -7.04 16.30
CA TRP A 10 -2.63 -5.89 15.93
C TRP A 10 -2.21 -4.61 16.65
N ARG A 11 -1.92 -4.69 17.97
CA ARG A 11 -1.46 -3.53 18.75
C ARG A 11 -0.10 -2.99 18.31
N ASN A 12 0.81 -3.88 17.90
CA ASN A 12 2.12 -3.48 17.39
C ASN A 12 2.58 -4.44 16.29
N PRO A 13 2.25 -4.15 15.01
CA PRO A 13 2.61 -5.01 13.89
C PRO A 13 4.11 -5.05 13.62
N GLN A 14 4.89 -4.16 14.24
CA GLN A 14 6.33 -4.06 14.09
C GLN A 14 7.10 -4.87 15.15
N ARG A 15 6.39 -5.58 16.02
CA ARG A 15 7.00 -6.33 17.12
C ARG A 15 7.78 -7.54 16.63
N LEU A 16 8.94 -7.78 17.24
CA LEU A 16 9.73 -8.97 16.99
C LEU A 16 9.04 -10.22 17.57
N ILE A 17 8.82 -11.24 16.72
CA ILE A 17 8.28 -12.54 17.13
C ILE A 17 9.10 -13.14 18.29
N ARG A 18 10.43 -13.03 18.26
CA ARG A 18 11.32 -13.51 19.34
C ARG A 18 11.01 -12.89 20.70
N LYS A 19 10.78 -11.58 20.77
CA LYS A 19 10.44 -10.90 22.04
C LYS A 19 9.08 -11.35 22.55
N MET A 20 8.10 -11.43 21.64
CA MET A 20 6.76 -11.91 21.96
C MET A 20 6.77 -13.36 22.46
N ALA A 21 7.62 -14.23 21.89
CA ALA A 21 7.80 -15.61 22.33
C ALA A 21 8.32 -15.68 23.78
N LYS A 22 9.37 -14.90 24.10
CA LYS A 22 9.91 -14.81 25.47
C LYS A 22 8.86 -14.35 26.48
N GLU A 23 8.11 -13.31 26.16
CA GLU A 23 7.07 -12.77 27.04
C GLU A 23 5.90 -13.72 27.26
N LEU A 24 5.55 -14.50 26.24
CA LEU A 24 4.50 -15.50 26.33
C LEU A 24 5.01 -16.82 26.92
N LYS A 25 6.33 -16.96 27.18
CA LYS A 25 6.99 -18.20 27.59
C LYS A 25 6.70 -19.37 26.64
N ILE A 26 6.65 -19.09 25.34
CA ILE A 26 6.43 -20.10 24.29
C ILE A 26 7.69 -20.19 23.43
N SER A 27 7.97 -21.39 22.89
CA SER A 27 9.05 -21.54 21.92
C SER A 27 8.86 -20.60 20.72
N ARG A 28 9.98 -20.12 20.16
CA ARG A 28 9.94 -19.30 18.94
C ARG A 28 9.25 -20.03 17.79
N GLY A 29 9.53 -21.33 17.62
CA GLY A 29 8.99 -22.17 16.55
C GLY A 29 7.46 -22.26 16.62
N SER A 30 6.91 -22.56 17.80
CA SER A 30 5.46 -22.63 17.99
C SER A 30 4.79 -21.28 17.72
N LEU A 31 5.39 -20.17 18.19
CA LEU A 31 4.84 -18.84 17.90
C LEU A 31 4.89 -18.51 16.39
N GLN A 32 5.96 -18.92 15.72
CA GLN A 32 6.11 -18.73 14.28
C GLN A 32 5.10 -19.55 13.48
N THR A 33 4.80 -20.78 13.90
CA THR A 33 3.71 -21.60 13.33
C THR A 33 2.37 -20.92 13.50
N ILE A 34 2.07 -20.40 14.70
CA ILE A 34 0.82 -19.67 14.96
C ILE A 34 0.72 -18.43 14.05
N VAL A 35 1.78 -17.64 13.92
CA VAL A 35 1.76 -16.42 13.09
C VAL A 35 1.61 -16.76 11.60
N LYS A 36 2.38 -17.72 11.07
CA LYS A 36 2.39 -18.03 9.64
C LYS A 36 1.22 -18.91 9.20
N ARG A 37 0.97 -20.02 9.90
CA ARG A 37 -0.03 -21.02 9.51
C ARG A 37 -1.41 -20.67 10.06
N ASP A 38 -1.53 -20.43 11.36
CA ASP A 38 -2.85 -20.22 11.98
C ASP A 38 -3.43 -18.82 11.72
N LEU A 39 -2.58 -17.81 11.60
CA LEU A 39 -2.99 -16.42 11.35
C LEU A 39 -2.79 -15.98 9.89
N GLY A 40 -2.09 -16.76 9.06
CA GLY A 40 -1.82 -16.41 7.66
C GLY A 40 -0.94 -15.16 7.49
N LEU A 41 -0.18 -14.77 8.52
CA LEU A 41 0.58 -13.53 8.51
C LEU A 41 2.01 -13.74 8.02
N SER A 42 2.44 -12.84 7.14
CA SER A 42 3.81 -12.77 6.64
C SER A 42 4.50 -11.48 7.09
N SER A 43 5.76 -11.59 7.49
CA SER A 43 6.57 -10.43 7.87
C SER A 43 7.13 -9.74 6.63
N PHE A 44 6.65 -8.55 6.31
CA PHE A 44 7.21 -7.73 5.24
C PHE A 44 8.37 -6.86 5.74
N LYS A 45 9.38 -6.65 4.89
CA LYS A 45 10.45 -5.70 5.17
C LYS A 45 9.92 -4.28 5.01
N LYS A 46 10.11 -3.44 6.04
CA LYS A 46 9.77 -2.01 5.93
C LYS A 46 10.63 -1.36 4.84
N ARG A 47 9.99 -0.66 3.91
CA ARG A 47 10.67 0.20 2.93
C ARG A 47 10.92 1.55 3.57
N LYS A 48 12.15 2.06 3.46
CA LYS A 48 12.46 3.45 3.80
C LYS A 48 11.90 4.32 2.68
N VAL A 49 10.98 5.22 3.05
CA VAL A 49 10.43 6.24 2.14
C VAL A 49 10.64 7.61 2.76
N HIS A 50 10.53 8.66 1.94
CA HIS A 50 10.67 10.03 2.43
C HIS A 50 9.65 10.32 3.55
N PHE A 51 10.12 10.81 4.68
CA PHE A 51 9.27 11.14 5.82
C PHE A 51 8.32 12.30 5.48
N LEU A 52 7.03 12.13 5.74
CA LEU A 52 6.01 13.14 5.48
C LEU A 52 5.87 14.06 6.70
N SER A 53 6.67 15.14 6.74
CA SER A 53 6.46 16.21 7.72
C SER A 53 5.14 16.94 7.46
N ASN A 54 4.59 17.61 8.47
CA ASN A 54 3.32 18.34 8.34
C ASN A 54 3.37 19.39 7.23
N LYS A 55 4.51 20.10 7.10
CA LYS A 55 4.76 21.06 6.00
C LYS A 55 4.74 20.40 4.61
N ILE A 56 5.23 19.17 4.50
CA ILE A 56 5.22 18.44 3.22
C ILE A 56 3.80 17.92 2.92
N LYS A 57 3.06 17.47 3.94
CA LYS A 57 1.66 17.04 3.78
C LYS A 57 0.79 18.19 3.25
N THR A 58 0.90 19.38 3.83
CA THR A 58 0.13 20.55 3.37
C THR A 58 0.48 20.93 1.93
N LYS A 59 1.77 20.97 1.59
CA LYS A 59 2.23 21.22 0.22
C LYS A 59 1.75 20.16 -0.78
N ARG A 60 1.77 18.87 -0.41
CA ARG A 60 1.27 17.79 -1.27
C ARG A 60 -0.23 17.90 -1.48
N LEU A 61 -0.98 18.21 -0.43
CA LEU A 61 -2.43 18.36 -0.49
C LEU A 61 -2.82 19.56 -1.38
N SER A 62 -2.17 20.72 -1.22
CA SER A 62 -2.46 21.88 -2.05
C SER A 62 -2.17 21.63 -3.53
N ARG A 63 -1.01 21.03 -3.85
CA ARG A 63 -0.64 20.64 -5.22
C ARG A 63 -1.62 19.62 -5.82
N SER A 64 -2.00 18.60 -5.06
CA SER A 64 -2.96 17.58 -5.51
C SER A 64 -4.33 18.20 -5.79
N LYS A 65 -4.84 19.07 -4.91
CA LYS A 65 -6.11 19.79 -5.14
C LYS A 65 -6.04 20.73 -6.34
N ALA A 66 -4.93 21.44 -6.54
CA ALA A 66 -4.75 22.34 -7.68
C ALA A 66 -4.71 21.57 -9.01
N LEU A 67 -3.98 20.45 -9.05
CA LEU A 67 -3.97 19.56 -10.21
C LEU A 67 -5.37 19.02 -10.49
N HIS A 68 -6.06 18.52 -9.48
CA HIS A 68 -7.41 17.99 -9.65
C HIS A 68 -8.38 19.04 -10.22
N ARG A 69 -8.36 20.28 -9.71
CA ARG A 69 -9.17 21.38 -10.26
C ARG A 69 -8.84 21.70 -11.72
N ARG A 70 -7.55 21.75 -12.06
CA ARG A 70 -7.10 22.01 -13.44
C ARG A 70 -7.62 20.95 -14.42
N PHE A 71 -7.58 19.68 -14.03
CA PHE A 71 -8.05 18.58 -14.88
C PHE A 71 -9.58 18.49 -14.93
N ALA A 72 -10.27 18.78 -13.83
CA ALA A 72 -11.73 18.88 -13.82
C ALA A 72 -12.23 19.97 -14.79
N ALA A 73 -11.56 21.13 -14.83
CA ALA A 73 -11.87 22.19 -15.79
C ALA A 73 -11.66 21.79 -17.26
N GLN A 74 -10.87 20.74 -17.51
CA GLN A 74 -10.60 20.18 -18.84
C GLN A 74 -11.47 18.94 -19.16
N GLY A 75 -12.40 18.55 -18.26
CA GLY A 75 -13.27 17.38 -18.45
C GLY A 75 -12.61 16.03 -18.17
N LEU A 76 -11.50 16.02 -17.45
CA LEU A 76 -10.66 14.83 -17.24
C LEU A 76 -10.77 14.36 -15.78
N ASP A 77 -11.24 13.13 -15.59
CA ASP A 77 -11.52 12.57 -14.26
C ASP A 77 -10.34 11.80 -13.64
N GLN A 78 -9.35 11.39 -14.45
CA GLN A 78 -8.21 10.62 -13.96
C GLN A 78 -6.92 11.03 -14.66
N VAL A 79 -5.88 11.28 -13.86
CA VAL A 79 -4.52 11.50 -14.36
C VAL A 79 -3.74 10.22 -14.10
N PHE A 80 -3.63 9.36 -15.10
CA PHE A 80 -2.76 8.19 -15.04
C PHE A 80 -1.70 8.34 -16.13
N SER A 81 -0.43 8.35 -15.71
CA SER A 81 0.69 8.25 -16.64
C SER A 81 1.21 6.82 -16.59
N PRO A 82 1.27 6.07 -17.72
CA PRO A 82 1.69 4.68 -17.70
C PRO A 82 3.18 4.50 -17.38
N MET A 83 4.04 5.44 -17.75
CA MET A 83 5.47 5.40 -17.48
C MET A 83 5.99 6.84 -17.51
N LYS A 84 6.27 7.46 -16.36
CA LYS A 84 7.10 8.68 -16.28
C LYS A 84 6.64 9.95 -17.04
N ASN A 85 5.54 9.98 -17.79
CA ASN A 85 5.12 11.13 -18.63
C ASN A 85 3.67 11.55 -18.38
N PHE A 86 3.46 12.70 -17.74
CA PHE A 86 2.15 13.28 -17.44
C PHE A 86 1.38 13.60 -18.73
N SER A 87 0.39 12.78 -19.08
CA SER A 87 -0.63 13.13 -20.07
C SER A 87 -2.05 13.10 -19.45
N PRO A 88 -2.86 14.14 -19.67
CA PRO A 88 -4.28 14.12 -19.33
C PRO A 88 -5.05 13.14 -20.23
N LEU A 89 -5.90 12.28 -19.67
CA LEU A 89 -6.73 11.33 -20.44
C LEU A 89 -8.23 11.47 -20.09
N ASN A 90 -9.08 11.53 -21.13
CA ASN A 90 -10.55 11.54 -20.99
C ASN A 90 -11.07 10.14 -20.62
N LYS A 91 -12.22 10.05 -19.94
CA LYS A 91 -12.87 8.76 -19.56
C LYS A 91 -12.97 7.77 -20.72
N HIS A 92 -13.37 8.23 -21.91
CA HIS A 92 -13.45 7.43 -23.13
C HIS A 92 -12.08 6.94 -23.64
N SER A 93 -11.04 7.74 -23.44
CA SER A 93 -9.66 7.40 -23.79
C SER A 93 -9.05 6.42 -22.79
N ILE A 94 -9.38 6.53 -21.51
CA ILE A 94 -8.89 5.64 -20.44
C ILE A 94 -9.30 4.19 -20.70
N VAL A 95 -10.57 3.94 -21.05
CA VAL A 95 -11.06 2.57 -21.34
C VAL A 95 -10.29 1.97 -22.51
N LYS A 96 -10.11 2.70 -23.60
CA LYS A 96 -9.33 2.25 -24.77
C LYS A 96 -7.85 2.01 -24.45
N THR A 97 -7.24 2.87 -23.64
CA THR A 97 -5.84 2.70 -23.23
C THR A 97 -5.67 1.49 -22.30
N ILE A 98 -6.57 1.30 -21.33
CA ILE A 98 -6.55 0.13 -20.45
C ILE A 98 -6.78 -1.17 -21.25
N GLU A 99 -7.76 -1.20 -22.15
CA GLU A 99 -7.99 -2.33 -23.06
C GLU A 99 -6.76 -2.64 -23.92
N TYR A 100 -6.11 -1.61 -24.50
CA TYR A 100 -4.88 -1.77 -25.26
C TYR A 100 -3.76 -2.41 -24.43
N TYR A 101 -3.51 -1.90 -23.21
CA TYR A 101 -2.47 -2.42 -22.34
C TYR A 101 -2.79 -3.83 -21.81
N LEU A 102 -4.06 -4.12 -21.50
CA LEU A 102 -4.48 -5.46 -21.09
C LEU A 102 -4.30 -6.47 -22.24
N LYS A 103 -4.61 -6.06 -23.48
CA LYS A 103 -4.53 -6.91 -24.68
C LYS A 103 -3.11 -7.17 -25.19
N HIS A 104 -2.16 -6.25 -24.95
CA HIS A 104 -0.80 -6.34 -25.50
C HIS A 104 0.31 -6.61 -24.47
N PHE A 105 0.06 -6.38 -23.18
CA PHE A 105 1.11 -6.47 -22.16
C PHE A 105 0.78 -7.39 -20.97
N TYR A 106 -0.49 -7.78 -20.77
CA TYR A 106 -0.90 -8.55 -19.58
C TYR A 106 -1.63 -9.87 -19.85
N TYR A 107 -2.01 -10.16 -21.10
CA TYR A 107 -2.40 -11.51 -21.52
C TYR A 107 -1.39 -12.00 -22.56
N PRO A 108 -0.69 -13.13 -22.33
CA PRO A 108 0.12 -13.80 -23.35
C PRO A 108 -0.74 -14.34 -24.50
#